data_AF-A0A9W8WF98-F1
#
_entry.id   AF-A0A9W8WF98-F1
#
_cell.length_a   1.000
_cell.length_b   1.000
_cell.length_c   1.000
_cell.angle_alpha   90.00
_cell.angle_beta   90.00
_cell.angle_gamma   90.00
#
_symmetry.space_group_name_H-M   'P 1'
#
loop_
_entity.id
_entity.type
_entity.pdbx_description
1 polymer ?
#
loop_
_entity_poly.entity_id
_entity_poly.type
_entity_poly.pdbx_seq_one_letter_code
_entity_poly.pdbx_strand_id
1 'polypeptide(L)'
;MRGAGCTINDLWDRNLDPHVARTRLRPIARGAITPFKGLVFTGVQLLAGLGILLQFPLPCLFYGVPSLLFVASYPLAKRVTYYPQAVLGLTFSWGAIMGFPALGIDLLSNTPALTAAACLYASNIAWTVLYDMIYAHMDIKDDVKAGIKSIALKHDAETKQVLTGLAVTQISLLAAAGFAAGAGPAFFIGGCGGAMVTLGVMIKRVNLKSVKDCWWWFNNGCWITGGVISLGLATDYAVRYLQGPEDETKTEQ
;
A
#
# COMPACT_ATOMS: atom_id res chain seq x y z
N MET A 1 -3.27 9.56 -9.94
CA MET A 1 -2.20 8.54 -10.01
C MET A 1 -2.71 7.10 -10.08
N ARG A 2 -3.47 6.58 -9.10
CA ARG A 2 -3.95 5.17 -9.11
C ARG A 2 -4.68 4.77 -10.42
N GLY A 3 -5.63 5.59 -10.88
CA GLY A 3 -6.39 5.30 -12.11
C GLY A 3 -5.51 5.22 -13.36
N ALA A 4 -4.46 6.06 -13.46
CA ALA A 4 -3.49 6.01 -14.54
C ALA A 4 -2.72 4.68 -14.51
N GLY A 5 -2.26 4.26 -13.33
CA GLY A 5 -1.61 2.96 -13.15
C GLY A 5 -2.51 1.78 -13.56
N CYS A 6 -3.79 1.81 -13.18
CA CYS A 6 -4.77 0.79 -13.62
C CYS A 6 -4.96 0.79 -15.15
N THR A 7 -5.02 1.97 -15.77
CA THR A 7 -5.19 2.06 -17.23
C THR A 7 -3.94 1.57 -17.97
N ILE A 8 -2.74 1.87 -17.45
CA ILE A 8 -1.48 1.32 -17.96
C ILE A 8 -1.46 -0.21 -17.84
N ASN A 9 -1.89 -0.76 -16.70
CA ASN A 9 -1.99 -2.20 -16.52
C ASN A 9 -2.94 -2.83 -17.54
N ASP A 10 -4.13 -2.25 -17.76
CA ASP A 10 -5.09 -2.74 -18.76
C ASP A 10 -4.55 -2.63 -20.19
N LEU A 11 -3.75 -1.60 -20.50
CA LEU A 11 -3.09 -1.47 -21.80
C LEU A 11 -2.04 -2.55 -22.05
N TRP A 12 -1.27 -2.90 -21.02
CA TRP A 12 -0.20 -3.89 -21.08
C TRP A 12 -0.72 -5.33 -21.05
N ASP A 13 -1.79 -5.58 -20.28
CA ASP A 13 -2.41 -6.89 -20.11
C ASP A 13 -3.47 -7.16 -21.18
N ARG A 14 -3.69 -6.26 -22.16
CA ARG A 14 -4.75 -6.37 -23.19
C ARG A 14 -4.77 -7.67 -24.00
N ASN A 15 -3.63 -8.34 -24.13
CA ASN A 15 -3.52 -9.62 -24.85
C ASN A 15 -3.71 -10.82 -23.92
N LEU A 16 -3.49 -10.65 -22.61
CA LEU A 16 -3.58 -11.70 -21.60
C LEU A 16 -4.98 -11.74 -20.99
N ASP A 17 -5.53 -10.57 -20.63
CA ASP A 17 -6.81 -10.41 -19.96
C ASP A 17 -8.00 -11.10 -20.67
N PRO A 18 -8.11 -11.15 -22.02
CA PRO A 18 -9.17 -11.90 -22.70
C PRO A 18 -9.20 -13.40 -22.37
N HIS A 19 -8.06 -13.98 -21.98
CA HIS A 19 -7.90 -15.40 -21.70
C HIS A 19 -8.13 -15.76 -20.23
N VAL A 20 -8.36 -14.77 -19.35
CA VAL A 20 -8.56 -14.98 -17.91
C VAL A 20 -10.00 -14.69 -17.53
N ALA A 21 -10.68 -15.66 -16.90
CA ALA A 21 -12.12 -15.61 -16.63
C ALA A 21 -12.55 -14.33 -15.88
N ARG A 22 -11.72 -13.87 -14.94
CA ARG A 22 -11.95 -12.67 -14.12
C ARG A 22 -11.76 -11.37 -14.89
N THR A 23 -10.80 -11.29 -15.81
CA THR A 23 -10.39 -10.03 -16.44
C THR A 23 -10.83 -9.88 -17.90
N ARG A 24 -11.40 -10.92 -18.51
CA ARG A 24 -11.93 -10.90 -19.89
C ARG A 24 -12.96 -9.80 -20.16
N LEU A 25 -13.66 -9.32 -19.12
CA LEU A 25 -14.68 -8.28 -19.23
C LEU A 25 -14.14 -6.85 -19.05
N ARG A 26 -12.82 -6.68 -18.85
CA ARG A 26 -12.22 -5.34 -18.74
C ARG A 26 -12.42 -4.54 -20.04
N PRO A 27 -12.55 -3.20 -19.96
CA PRO A 27 -12.95 -2.38 -21.10
C PRO A 27 -12.05 -2.52 -22.33
N ILE A 28 -10.72 -2.57 -22.14
CA ILE A 28 -9.75 -2.72 -23.24
C ILE A 28 -9.72 -4.17 -23.74
N ALA A 29 -9.76 -5.16 -22.82
CA ALA A 29 -9.73 -6.58 -23.15
C ALA A 29 -10.93 -7.02 -24.01
N ARG A 30 -12.14 -6.52 -23.70
CA ARG A 30 -13.36 -6.82 -24.49
C ARG A 30 -13.57 -5.95 -25.72
N GLY A 31 -12.64 -5.03 -26.01
CA GLY A 31 -12.73 -4.11 -27.15
C GLY A 31 -13.74 -2.96 -27.01
N ALA A 32 -14.28 -2.71 -25.81
CA ALA A 32 -15.22 -1.60 -25.60
C ALA A 32 -14.52 -0.22 -25.68
N ILE A 33 -13.21 -0.18 -25.45
CA ILE A 33 -12.36 1.01 -25.56
C ILE A 33 -11.12 0.66 -26.37
N THR A 34 -10.75 1.48 -27.35
CA THR A 34 -9.51 1.26 -28.13
C THR A 34 -8.27 1.55 -27.28
N PRO A 35 -7.13 0.88 -27.52
CA PRO A 35 -5.89 1.17 -26.79
C PRO A 35 -5.47 2.64 -26.85
N PHE A 36 -5.72 3.31 -27.99
CA PHE A 36 -5.44 4.75 -28.13
C PHE A 36 -6.31 5.60 -27.18
N LYS A 37 -7.60 5.31 -27.04
CA LYS A 37 -8.47 6.00 -26.06
C LYS A 37 -7.99 5.76 -24.63
N GLY A 38 -7.53 4.54 -24.31
CA GLY A 38 -6.90 4.24 -23.02
C GLY A 38 -5.63 5.06 -22.77
N LEU A 39 -4.78 5.24 -23.80
CA LEU A 39 -3.58 6.07 -23.71
C LEU A 39 -3.93 7.55 -23.48
N VAL A 40 -4.89 8.10 -24.23
CA VAL A 40 -5.37 9.47 -24.03
C VAL A 40 -5.92 9.65 -22.62
N PHE A 41 -6.75 8.72 -22.14
CA PHE A 41 -7.28 8.75 -20.77
C PHE A 41 -6.17 8.67 -19.71
N THR A 42 -5.12 7.89 -19.96
CA THR A 42 -3.93 7.86 -19.09
C THR A 42 -3.23 9.22 -19.08
N GLY A 43 -3.02 9.84 -20.25
CA GLY A 43 -2.41 11.17 -20.37
C GLY A 43 -3.17 12.24 -19.60
N VAL A 44 -4.51 12.27 -19.72
CA VAL A 44 -5.36 13.20 -18.95
C VAL A 44 -5.19 13.00 -17.45
N GLN A 45 -5.17 11.75 -16.96
CA GLN A 45 -4.99 11.46 -15.54
C GLN A 45 -3.59 11.84 -15.03
N LEU A 46 -2.55 11.66 -15.84
CA LEU A 46 -1.18 12.05 -15.49
C LEU A 46 -1.03 13.58 -15.47
N LEU A 47 -1.61 14.30 -16.44
CA LEU A 47 -1.61 15.76 -16.46
C LEU A 47 -2.40 16.35 -15.29
N ALA A 48 -3.55 15.77 -14.94
CA ALA A 48 -4.29 16.15 -13.74
C ALA A 48 -3.47 15.89 -12.47
N GLY A 49 -2.80 14.75 -12.39
CA GLY A 49 -1.88 14.43 -11.29
C GLY A 49 -0.71 15.40 -11.19
N LEU A 50 -0.13 15.80 -12.32
CA LEU A 50 0.92 16.82 -12.39
C LEU A 50 0.40 18.18 -11.94
N GLY A 51 -0.80 18.58 -12.37
CA GLY A 51 -1.44 19.82 -11.93
C GLY A 51 -1.65 19.89 -10.42
N ILE A 52 -1.92 18.74 -9.77
CA ILE A 52 -1.96 18.64 -8.30
C ILE A 52 -0.55 18.72 -7.72
N LEU A 53 0.41 17.97 -8.27
CA LEU A 53 1.80 17.95 -7.78
C LEU A 53 2.45 19.34 -7.80
N LEU A 54 2.18 20.15 -8.82
CA LEU A 54 2.70 21.52 -8.95
C LEU A 54 2.13 22.50 -7.91
N GLN A 55 1.07 22.12 -7.18
CA GLN A 55 0.54 22.91 -6.06
C GLN A 55 1.25 22.62 -4.73
N PHE A 56 2.07 21.57 -4.66
CA PHE A 56 2.87 21.24 -3.49
C PHE A 56 4.17 22.06 -3.44
N PRO A 57 4.81 22.17 -2.26
CA PRO A 57 6.15 22.73 -2.13
C PRO A 57 7.14 22.04 -3.08
N LEU A 58 8.07 22.82 -3.67
CA LEU A 58 9.07 22.31 -4.62
C LEU A 58 9.83 21.05 -4.13
N PRO A 59 10.19 20.89 -2.84
CA PRO A 59 10.77 19.64 -2.32
C PRO A 59 9.96 18.38 -2.67
N CYS A 60 8.62 18.46 -2.71
CA CYS A 60 7.77 17.32 -3.06
C CYS A 60 8.05 16.79 -4.46
N LEU A 61 8.47 17.64 -5.40
CA LEU A 61 8.85 17.19 -6.74
C LEU A 61 10.10 16.31 -6.67
N PHE A 62 11.12 16.72 -5.93
CA PHE A 62 12.37 15.96 -5.77
C PHE A 62 12.14 14.60 -5.10
N TYR A 63 11.31 14.55 -4.05
CA TYR A 63 10.94 13.29 -3.39
C TYR A 63 9.97 12.42 -4.20
N GLY A 64 9.16 13.04 -5.08
CA GLY A 64 8.17 12.35 -5.89
C GLY A 64 8.74 11.69 -7.15
N VAL A 65 9.71 12.32 -7.82
CA VAL A 65 10.27 11.82 -9.09
C VAL A 65 10.81 10.38 -8.99
N PRO A 66 11.56 9.98 -7.93
CA PRO A 66 12.03 8.59 -7.80
C PRO A 66 10.91 7.55 -7.79
N SER A 67 9.69 7.92 -7.36
CA SER A 67 8.54 7.01 -7.35
C SER A 67 8.17 6.53 -8.75
N LEU A 68 8.45 7.33 -9.78
CA LEU A 68 8.13 7.00 -11.17
C LEU A 68 8.87 5.76 -11.66
N LEU A 69 10.07 5.49 -11.13
CA LEU A 69 10.84 4.29 -11.45
C LEU A 69 10.09 3.03 -11.00
N PHE A 70 9.53 3.04 -9.79
CA PHE A 70 8.74 1.91 -9.29
C PHE A 70 7.42 1.77 -10.05
N VAL A 71 6.74 2.88 -10.34
CA VAL A 71 5.47 2.86 -11.09
C VAL A 71 5.67 2.29 -12.50
N ALA A 72 6.74 2.69 -13.18
CA ALA A 72 7.06 2.20 -14.52
C ALA A 72 7.49 0.73 -14.54
N SER A 73 8.17 0.26 -13.48
CA SER A 73 8.66 -1.13 -13.39
C SER A 73 7.61 -2.13 -12.90
N TYR A 74 6.57 -1.68 -12.19
CA TYR A 74 5.54 -2.58 -11.64
C TYR A 74 4.87 -3.50 -12.68
N PRO A 75 4.43 -3.04 -13.87
CA PRO A 75 3.85 -3.92 -14.89
C PRO A 75 4.81 -5.04 -15.35
N LEU A 76 6.12 -4.79 -15.32
CA LEU A 76 7.14 -5.79 -15.66
C LEU A 76 7.35 -6.83 -14.55
N ALA A 77 7.09 -6.46 -13.29
CA ALA A 77 7.38 -7.29 -12.12
C ALA A 77 6.72 -8.68 -12.21
N LYS A 78 5.47 -8.76 -12.68
CA LYS A 78 4.74 -10.02 -12.86
C LYS A 78 5.42 -11.01 -13.82
N ARG A 79 6.28 -10.51 -14.72
CA ARG A 79 6.97 -11.32 -15.73
C ARG A 79 8.36 -11.79 -15.29
N VAL A 80 8.98 -11.07 -14.35
CA VAL A 80 10.39 -11.30 -13.97
C VAL A 80 10.56 -11.86 -12.56
N THR A 81 9.60 -11.67 -11.65
CA THR A 81 9.72 -12.06 -10.24
C THR A 81 8.49 -12.80 -9.72
N TYR A 82 8.69 -13.64 -8.69
CA TYR A 82 7.60 -14.23 -7.89
C TYR A 82 7.00 -13.25 -6.87
N TYR A 83 7.56 -12.04 -6.75
CA TYR A 83 7.15 -11.06 -5.75
C TYR A 83 6.62 -9.74 -6.35
N PRO A 84 5.70 -9.77 -7.35
CA PRO A 84 5.11 -8.54 -7.87
C PRO A 84 4.41 -7.72 -6.78
N GLN A 85 3.93 -8.37 -5.71
CA GLN A 85 3.33 -7.74 -4.53
C GLN A 85 4.30 -6.80 -3.81
N ALA A 86 5.60 -7.12 -3.78
CA ALA A 86 6.60 -6.27 -3.15
C ALA A 86 6.81 -4.98 -3.97
N VAL A 87 6.85 -5.11 -5.30
CA VAL A 87 6.94 -3.95 -6.21
C VAL A 87 5.67 -3.10 -6.12
N LEU A 88 4.50 -3.74 -5.99
CA LEU A 88 3.24 -3.06 -5.73
C LEU A 88 3.30 -2.25 -4.43
N GLY A 89 3.79 -2.85 -3.35
CA GLY A 89 4.01 -2.18 -2.06
C GLY A 89 4.91 -0.96 -2.19
N LEU A 90 6.03 -1.07 -2.91
CA LEU A 90 6.94 0.06 -3.16
C LEU A 90 6.20 1.22 -3.87
N THR A 91 5.36 0.91 -4.86
CA THR A 91 4.62 1.95 -5.59
C THR A 91 3.54 2.63 -4.76
N PHE A 92 2.73 1.87 -4.01
CA PHE A 92 1.60 2.43 -3.27
C PHE A 92 1.99 3.11 -1.98
N SER A 93 3.09 2.70 -1.35
CA SER A 93 3.48 3.21 -0.04
C SER A 93 4.15 4.58 -0.09
N TRP A 94 4.46 5.10 -1.29
CA TRP A 94 5.25 6.33 -1.47
C TRP A 94 4.63 7.58 -0.81
N GLY A 95 3.33 7.57 -0.55
CA GLY A 95 2.65 8.60 0.23
C GLY A 95 3.27 8.83 1.62
N ALA A 96 3.84 7.78 2.24
CA ALA A 96 4.55 7.89 3.53
C ALA A 96 5.77 8.80 3.46
N ILE A 97 6.46 8.86 2.31
CA ILE A 97 7.60 9.75 2.10
C ILE A 97 7.10 11.17 1.78
N MET A 98 6.11 11.28 0.89
CA MET A 98 5.61 12.56 0.38
C MET A 98 4.91 13.44 1.44
N GLY A 99 4.37 12.84 2.50
CA GLY A 99 3.69 13.58 3.57
C GLY A 99 4.59 14.59 4.31
N PHE A 100 5.87 14.26 4.51
CA PHE A 100 6.83 15.09 5.23
C PHE A 100 7.21 16.38 4.49
N PRO A 101 7.74 16.33 3.25
CA PRO A 101 8.07 17.55 2.51
C PRO A 101 6.83 18.39 2.18
N ALA A 102 5.64 17.79 2.13
CA ALA A 102 4.38 18.53 1.99
C ALA A 102 4.07 19.41 3.21
N LEU A 103 4.54 19.02 4.39
CA LEU A 103 4.47 19.79 5.63
C LEU A 103 5.70 20.69 5.86
N GLY A 104 6.60 20.80 4.87
CA GLY A 104 7.83 21.57 5.00
C GLY A 104 8.94 20.87 5.80
N ILE A 105 8.79 19.57 6.10
CA ILE A 105 9.81 18.78 6.80
C ILE A 105 10.74 18.15 5.76
N ASP A 106 12.01 18.56 5.78
CA ASP A 106 13.03 17.95 4.94
C ASP A 106 13.59 16.67 5.59
N LEU A 107 13.41 15.54 4.90
CA LEU A 107 13.83 14.23 5.39
C LEU A 107 15.36 14.06 5.44
N LEU A 108 16.10 14.75 4.58
CA LEU A 108 17.56 14.60 4.53
C LEU A 108 18.27 15.32 5.69
N SER A 109 17.65 16.35 6.26
CA SER A 109 18.18 17.11 7.39
C SER A 109 17.58 16.71 8.75
N ASN A 110 16.45 15.99 8.77
CA ASN A 110 15.76 15.59 10.00
C ASN A 110 15.78 14.06 10.19
N THR A 111 16.71 13.56 11.00
CA THR A 111 16.90 12.13 11.27
C THR A 111 15.68 11.44 11.88
N PRO A 112 14.98 12.01 12.88
CA PRO A 112 13.71 11.44 13.37
C PRO A 112 12.65 11.31 12.28
N ALA A 113 12.46 12.37 11.46
CA ALA A 113 11.49 12.34 10.37
C ALA A 113 11.87 11.31 9.29
N LEU A 114 13.15 11.20 8.94
CA LEU A 114 13.65 10.18 8.01
C LEU A 114 13.34 8.77 8.51
N THR A 115 13.59 8.53 9.79
CA THR A 115 13.34 7.24 10.44
C THR A 115 11.85 6.93 10.47
N ALA A 116 11.01 7.89 10.85
CA ALA A 116 9.56 7.76 10.84
C ALA A 116 9.03 7.45 9.42
N ALA A 117 9.48 8.20 8.42
CA ALA A 117 9.11 7.99 7.02
C ALA A 117 9.53 6.61 6.51
N ALA A 118 10.78 6.19 6.78
CA ALA A 118 11.31 4.90 6.34
C ALA A 118 10.57 3.73 7.00
N CYS A 119 10.35 3.79 8.32
CA CYS A 119 9.59 2.77 9.05
C CYS A 119 8.13 2.71 8.60
N LEU A 120 7.46 3.86 8.40
CA LEU A 120 6.09 3.90 7.92
C LEU A 120 5.97 3.36 6.49
N TYR A 121 6.90 3.74 5.62
CA TYR A 121 6.99 3.24 4.25
C TYR A 121 7.16 1.72 4.22
N ALA A 122 8.12 1.18 4.99
CA ALA A 122 8.37 -0.25 5.08
C ALA A 122 7.19 -1.01 5.73
N SER A 123 6.52 -0.42 6.72
CA SER A 123 5.29 -0.96 7.31
C SER A 123 4.19 -1.12 6.26
N ASN A 124 3.94 -0.07 5.48
CA ASN A 124 2.94 -0.09 4.41
C ASN A 124 3.27 -1.09 3.30
N ILE A 125 4.56 -1.28 2.97
CA ILE A 125 4.98 -2.32 2.02
C ILE A 125 4.65 -3.70 2.57
N ALA A 126 5.03 -4.00 3.82
CA ALA A 126 4.75 -5.29 4.45
C ALA A 126 3.24 -5.57 4.50
N TRP A 127 2.43 -4.54 4.82
CA TRP A 127 0.98 -4.64 4.79
C TRP A 127 0.44 -4.91 3.38
N THR A 128 0.97 -4.20 2.38
CA THR A 128 0.58 -4.37 0.97
C THR A 128 0.83 -5.79 0.50
N VAL A 129 2.01 -6.33 0.81
CA VAL A 129 2.35 -7.72 0.47
C VAL A 129 1.40 -8.69 1.18
N LEU A 130 1.07 -8.44 2.45
CA LEU A 130 0.18 -9.30 3.23
C LEU A 130 -1.21 -9.42 2.60
N TYR A 131 -1.89 -8.29 2.39
CA TYR A 131 -3.26 -8.37 1.86
C TYR A 131 -3.31 -8.76 0.38
N ASP A 132 -2.29 -8.38 -0.41
CA ASP A 132 -2.26 -8.71 -1.83
C ASP A 132 -1.85 -10.18 -2.05
N MET A 133 -1.14 -10.79 -1.09
CA MET A 133 -0.95 -12.24 -1.04
C MET A 133 -2.26 -12.98 -0.80
N ILE A 134 -3.14 -12.49 0.07
CA ILE A 134 -4.50 -13.05 0.25
C ILE A 134 -5.30 -12.94 -1.05
N TYR A 135 -5.23 -11.78 -1.71
CA TYR A 135 -5.88 -11.57 -3.00
C TYR A 135 -5.35 -12.52 -4.09
N ALA A 136 -4.04 -12.74 -4.16
CA ALA A 136 -3.42 -13.63 -5.15
C ALA A 136 -3.87 -15.10 -5.02
N HIS A 137 -4.36 -15.55 -3.87
CA HIS A 137 -4.94 -16.90 -3.73
C HIS A 137 -6.22 -17.09 -4.54
N MET A 138 -6.87 -16.01 -4.97
CA MET A 138 -8.03 -16.08 -5.87
C MET A 138 -7.66 -16.59 -7.27
N ASP A 139 -6.46 -16.26 -7.72
CA ASP A 139 -6.00 -16.50 -9.10
C ASP A 139 -5.00 -17.66 -9.21
N ILE A 140 -4.61 -18.32 -8.09
CA ILE A 140 -3.53 -19.32 -8.07
C ILE A 140 -3.70 -20.45 -9.11
N LYS A 141 -4.94 -20.91 -9.35
CA LYS A 141 -5.23 -21.98 -10.32
C LYS A 141 -5.06 -21.52 -11.77
N ASP A 142 -5.39 -20.27 -12.04
CA ASP A 142 -5.29 -19.67 -13.37
C ASP A 142 -3.84 -19.22 -13.63
N ASP A 143 -3.15 -18.71 -12.61
CA ASP A 143 -1.73 -18.36 -12.65
C ASP A 143 -0.86 -19.56 -13.01
N VAL A 144 -1.12 -20.74 -12.40
CA VAL A 144 -0.41 -21.99 -12.73
C VAL A 144 -0.60 -22.37 -14.20
N LYS A 145 -1.82 -22.24 -14.73
CA LYS A 145 -2.11 -22.56 -16.14
C LYS A 145 -1.49 -21.55 -17.11
N ALA A 146 -1.41 -20.29 -16.71
CA ALA A 146 -0.86 -19.19 -17.51
C ALA A 146 0.66 -19.03 -17.37
N GLY A 147 1.32 -19.80 -16.50
CA GLY A 147 2.76 -19.68 -16.22
C GLY A 147 3.15 -18.40 -15.49
N ILE A 148 2.21 -17.76 -14.77
CA ILE A 148 2.43 -16.52 -14.04
C ILE A 148 3.04 -16.83 -12.67
N LYS A 149 4.05 -16.04 -12.28
CA LYS A 149 4.78 -16.19 -11.01
C LYS A 149 4.16 -15.30 -9.93
N SER A 150 3.79 -15.88 -8.77
CA SER A 150 3.25 -15.13 -7.63
C SER A 150 3.72 -15.68 -6.28
N ILE A 151 3.69 -14.83 -5.23
CA ILE A 151 4.14 -15.21 -3.87
C ILE A 151 3.25 -16.29 -3.27
N ALA A 152 1.95 -16.23 -3.59
CA ALA A 152 0.96 -17.24 -3.20
C ALA A 152 1.34 -18.61 -3.78
N LEU A 153 1.71 -18.67 -5.07
CA LEU A 153 2.18 -19.91 -5.68
C LEU A 153 3.45 -20.46 -5.02
N LYS A 154 4.41 -19.57 -4.68
CA LYS A 154 5.68 -19.99 -4.07
C LYS A 154 5.52 -20.49 -2.63
N HIS A 155 4.57 -19.93 -1.87
CA HIS A 155 4.40 -20.20 -0.44
C HIS A 155 3.03 -20.81 -0.09
N ASP A 156 2.37 -21.50 -1.03
CA ASP A 156 1.01 -22.05 -0.83
C ASP A 156 0.90 -22.90 0.45
N ALA A 157 1.89 -23.77 0.71
CA ALA A 157 1.94 -24.63 1.90
C ALA A 157 2.11 -23.87 3.23
N GLU A 158 2.75 -22.70 3.21
CA GLU A 158 3.16 -21.95 4.41
C GLU A 158 2.53 -20.54 4.48
N THR A 159 1.50 -20.28 3.68
CA THR A 159 0.95 -18.93 3.50
C THR A 159 0.62 -18.25 4.82
N LYS A 160 -0.05 -18.94 5.76
CA LYS A 160 -0.41 -18.33 7.06
C LYS A 160 0.82 -17.95 7.90
N GLN A 161 1.93 -18.68 7.79
CA GLN A 161 3.17 -18.34 8.48
C GLN A 161 3.80 -17.08 7.86
N VAL A 162 3.84 -16.99 6.52
CA VAL A 162 4.31 -15.80 5.80
C VAL A 162 3.45 -14.57 6.12
N LEU A 163 2.12 -14.71 6.10
CA LEU A 163 1.19 -13.63 6.47
C LEU A 163 1.42 -13.16 7.91
N THR A 164 1.68 -14.09 8.84
CA THR A 164 1.97 -13.75 10.24
C THR A 164 3.29 -13.01 10.37
N GLY A 165 4.35 -13.45 9.68
CA GLY A 165 5.64 -12.74 9.65
C GLY A 165 5.52 -11.32 9.08
N LEU A 166 4.73 -11.15 8.01
CA LEU A 166 4.44 -9.84 7.44
C LEU A 166 3.63 -8.96 8.40
N ALA A 167 2.65 -9.51 9.13
CA ALA A 167 1.88 -8.77 10.12
C ALA A 167 2.75 -8.28 11.27
N VAL A 168 3.60 -9.16 11.83
CA VAL A 168 4.54 -8.78 12.90
C VAL A 168 5.50 -7.70 12.41
N THR A 169 6.03 -7.85 11.19
CA THR A 169 6.92 -6.85 10.57
C THR A 169 6.21 -5.51 10.41
N GLN A 170 4.98 -5.53 9.86
CA GLN A 170 4.15 -4.35 9.65
C GLN A 170 3.90 -3.60 10.97
N ILE A 171 3.45 -4.29 12.01
CA ILE A 171 3.11 -3.70 13.32
C ILE A 171 4.38 -3.15 14.00
N SER A 172 5.48 -3.91 13.97
CA SER A 172 6.75 -3.48 14.59
C SER A 172 7.27 -2.21 13.93
N LEU A 173 7.24 -2.14 12.60
CA LEU A 173 7.64 -0.95 11.85
C LEU A 173 6.67 0.22 12.03
N LEU A 174 5.37 -0.04 12.17
CA LEU A 174 4.38 0.99 12.47
C LEU A 174 4.62 1.61 13.84
N ALA A 175 4.91 0.78 14.85
CA ALA A 175 5.27 1.24 16.19
C ALA A 175 6.59 2.02 16.18
N ALA A 176 7.62 1.54 15.46
CA ALA A 176 8.88 2.25 15.30
C ALA A 176 8.70 3.62 14.62
N ALA A 177 7.81 3.70 13.61
CA ALA A 177 7.48 4.95 12.96
C ALA A 177 6.82 5.94 13.93
N GLY A 178 5.84 5.48 14.72
CA GLY A 178 5.21 6.30 15.75
C GLY A 178 6.19 6.77 16.81
N PHE A 179 7.09 5.90 17.26
CA PHE A 179 8.13 6.27 18.22
C PHE A 179 9.07 7.35 17.66
N ALA A 180 9.56 7.18 16.43
CA ALA A 180 10.42 8.17 15.78
C ALA A 180 9.71 9.50 15.50
N ALA A 181 8.39 9.48 15.28
CA ALA A 181 7.56 10.66 15.10
C ALA A 181 7.10 11.32 16.42
N GLY A 182 7.43 10.72 17.58
CA GLY A 182 6.97 11.19 18.88
C GLY A 182 5.45 11.09 19.05
N ALA A 183 4.84 10.01 18.55
CA ALA A 183 3.41 9.74 18.71
C ALA A 183 3.07 9.38 20.18
N GLY A 184 1.86 9.70 20.61
CA GLY A 184 1.40 9.45 21.97
C GLY A 184 0.83 8.04 22.20
N PRO A 185 0.40 7.74 23.44
CA PRO A 185 -0.13 6.43 23.82
C PRO A 185 -1.40 6.03 23.03
N ALA A 186 -2.20 7.00 22.59
CA ALA A 186 -3.41 6.74 21.83
C ALA A 186 -3.09 6.09 20.47
N PHE A 187 -2.01 6.50 19.81
CA PHE A 187 -1.54 5.85 18.59
C PHE A 187 -1.07 4.42 18.83
N PHE A 188 -0.29 4.17 19.88
CA PHE A 188 0.21 2.83 20.18
C PHE A 188 -0.90 1.85 20.55
N ILE A 189 -1.84 2.27 21.40
CA ILE A 189 -2.96 1.42 21.84
C ILE A 189 -3.97 1.25 20.71
N GLY A 190 -4.46 2.36 20.15
CA GLY A 190 -5.53 2.36 19.16
C GLY A 190 -5.05 1.94 17.77
N GLY A 191 -3.98 2.58 17.27
CA GLY A 191 -3.43 2.32 15.95
C GLY A 191 -2.69 0.98 15.86
N CYS A 192 -1.61 0.82 16.64
CA CYS A 192 -0.79 -0.40 16.58
C CYS A 192 -1.51 -1.61 17.20
N GLY A 193 -2.09 -1.45 18.41
CA GLY A 193 -2.86 -2.51 19.05
C GLY A 193 -4.09 -2.92 18.26
N GLY A 194 -4.81 -1.95 17.68
CA GLY A 194 -5.92 -2.22 16.79
C GLY A 194 -5.52 -2.95 15.51
N ALA A 195 -4.44 -2.53 14.84
CA ALA A 195 -3.89 -3.23 13.67
C ALA A 195 -3.50 -4.69 13.99
N MET A 196 -2.90 -4.93 15.16
CA MET A 196 -2.56 -6.27 15.63
C MET A 196 -3.81 -7.16 15.73
N VAL A 197 -4.90 -6.66 16.32
CA VAL A 197 -6.15 -7.40 16.42
C VAL A 197 -6.76 -7.65 15.05
N THR A 198 -6.87 -6.63 14.19
CA THR A 198 -7.55 -6.77 12.90
C THR A 198 -6.79 -7.69 11.95
N LEU A 199 -5.46 -7.58 11.90
CA LEU A 199 -4.60 -8.48 11.10
C LEU A 199 -4.62 -9.90 11.66
N GLY A 200 -4.54 -10.07 12.98
CA GLY A 200 -4.64 -11.39 13.61
C GLY A 200 -5.97 -12.08 13.31
N VAL A 201 -7.08 -11.33 13.37
CA VAL A 201 -8.41 -11.83 13.00
C VAL A 201 -8.48 -12.19 11.51
N MET A 202 -7.96 -11.33 10.63
CA MET A 202 -7.90 -11.57 9.19
C MET A 202 -7.16 -12.87 8.86
N ILE A 203 -5.94 -13.03 9.36
CA ILE A 203 -5.10 -14.22 9.11
C ILE A 203 -5.75 -15.49 9.68
N LYS A 204 -6.34 -15.40 10.87
CA LYS A 204 -7.02 -16.53 11.51
C LYS A 204 -8.25 -16.97 10.72
N ARG A 205 -9.10 -16.02 10.31
CA ARG A 205 -10.42 -16.31 9.72
C ARG A 205 -10.39 -16.55 8.22
N VAL A 206 -9.43 -15.99 7.48
CA VAL A 206 -9.39 -16.16 6.02
C VAL A 206 -9.23 -17.63 5.65
N ASN A 207 -10.13 -18.07 4.78
CA ASN A 207 -10.09 -19.36 4.09
C ASN A 207 -9.49 -19.15 2.70
N LEU A 208 -8.19 -19.41 2.59
CA LEU A 208 -7.39 -19.24 1.37
C LEU A 208 -7.86 -20.08 0.18
N LYS A 209 -8.68 -21.11 0.42
CA LYS A 209 -9.25 -21.97 -0.64
C LYS A 209 -10.54 -21.39 -1.25
N SER A 210 -11.13 -20.37 -0.63
CA SER A 210 -12.40 -19.78 -1.06
C SER A 210 -12.16 -18.42 -1.71
N VAL A 211 -12.38 -18.33 -3.02
CA VAL A 211 -12.25 -17.08 -3.80
C VAL A 211 -13.12 -15.96 -3.21
N LYS A 212 -14.36 -16.28 -2.80
CA LYS A 212 -15.28 -15.32 -2.20
C LYS A 212 -14.78 -14.79 -0.85
N ASP A 213 -14.18 -15.67 -0.05
CA ASP A 213 -13.68 -15.30 1.28
C ASP A 213 -12.38 -14.48 1.18
N CYS A 214 -11.46 -14.87 0.29
CA CYS A 214 -10.26 -14.09 -0.03
C CYS A 214 -10.63 -12.67 -0.52
N TRP A 215 -11.62 -12.56 -1.41
CA TRP A 215 -12.11 -11.25 -1.87
C TRP A 215 -12.67 -10.41 -0.72
N TRP A 216 -13.47 -11.03 0.16
CA TRP A 216 -14.07 -10.33 1.29
C TRP A 216 -13.01 -9.80 2.25
N TRP A 217 -12.02 -10.62 2.61
CA TRP A 217 -10.92 -10.22 3.51
C TRP A 217 -9.98 -9.20 2.86
N PHE A 218 -9.68 -9.36 1.58
CA PHE A 218 -8.89 -8.38 0.83
C PHE A 218 -9.56 -7.01 0.82
N ASN A 219 -10.87 -6.93 0.55
CA ASN A 219 -11.54 -5.64 0.50
C ASN A 219 -11.82 -5.10 1.92
N ASN A 220 -12.64 -5.83 2.69
CA ASN A 220 -13.12 -5.34 3.99
C ASN A 220 -12.04 -5.35 5.06
N GLY A 221 -11.19 -6.37 5.08
CA GLY A 221 -10.12 -6.45 6.08
C GLY A 221 -9.07 -5.35 5.90
N CYS A 222 -8.80 -4.92 4.66
CA CYS A 222 -7.97 -3.74 4.39
C CYS A 222 -8.61 -2.46 4.90
N TRP A 223 -9.91 -2.25 4.61
CA TRP A 223 -10.65 -1.10 5.13
C TRP A 223 -10.70 -1.06 6.66
N ILE A 224 -10.92 -2.20 7.29
CA ILE A 224 -10.96 -2.31 8.76
C ILE A 224 -9.58 -1.99 9.35
N THR A 225 -8.51 -2.64 8.86
CA THR A 225 -7.16 -2.44 9.41
C THR A 225 -6.67 -1.01 9.17
N GLY A 226 -6.79 -0.51 7.95
CA GLY A 226 -6.42 0.87 7.61
C GLY A 226 -7.26 1.91 8.33
N GLY A 227 -8.55 1.66 8.48
CA GLY A 227 -9.46 2.53 9.26
C GLY A 227 -9.07 2.61 10.72
N VAL A 228 -8.70 1.49 11.35
CA VAL A 228 -8.27 1.46 12.76
C VAL A 228 -6.92 2.16 12.95
N ILE A 229 -5.95 1.95 12.06
CA ILE A 229 -4.66 2.68 12.09
C ILE A 229 -4.89 4.18 11.94
N SER A 230 -5.72 4.58 10.97
CA SER A 230 -6.01 5.99 10.69
C SER A 230 -6.76 6.66 11.83
N LEU A 231 -7.73 5.94 12.42
CA LEU A 231 -8.46 6.42 13.59
C LEU A 231 -7.52 6.59 14.79
N GLY A 232 -6.63 5.63 15.04
CA GLY A 232 -5.62 5.72 16.10
C GLY A 232 -4.72 6.95 15.94
N LEU A 233 -4.24 7.22 14.72
CA LEU A 233 -3.47 8.44 14.39
C LEU A 233 -4.30 9.71 14.61
N ALA A 234 -5.55 9.74 14.14
CA ALA A 234 -6.43 10.89 14.28
C ALA A 234 -6.79 11.18 15.75
N THR A 235 -7.02 10.13 16.54
CA THR A 235 -7.27 10.25 17.99
C THR A 235 -6.02 10.76 18.70
N ASP A 236 -4.84 10.25 18.38
CA ASP A 236 -3.58 10.74 18.96
C ASP A 236 -3.36 12.23 18.65
N TYR A 237 -3.56 12.62 17.39
CA TYR A 237 -3.50 14.01 16.97
C TYR A 237 -4.51 14.88 17.74
N ALA A 238 -5.77 14.44 17.86
CA ALA A 238 -6.81 15.19 18.57
C ALA A 238 -6.51 15.35 20.06
N VAL A 239 -6.02 14.29 20.73
CA VAL A 239 -5.64 14.35 22.15
C VAL A 239 -4.52 15.37 22.35
N ARG A 240 -3.47 15.33 21.53
CA ARG A 240 -2.33 16.25 21.63
C ARG A 240 -2.72 17.69 21.29
N TYR A 241 -3.60 17.86 20.30
CA TYR A 241 -4.13 19.18 19.94
C TYR A 241 -4.92 19.80 21.10
N LEU A 242 -5.71 18.99 21.82
CA LEU A 242 -6.52 19.46 22.95
C LEU A 242 -5.71 19.69 24.23
N GLN A 243 -4.60 18.98 24.43
CA GLN A 243 -3.73 19.14 25.61
C GLN A 243 -2.91 20.45 25.59
N GLY A 244 -2.72 21.07 24.41
CA GLY A 244 -1.99 22.34 24.28
C GLY A 244 -0.51 22.25 24.70
N PRO A 245 0.27 23.35 24.59
CA PRO A 245 1.71 23.35 24.86
C PRO A 245 2.09 23.28 26.36
N GLU A 246 1.14 23.26 27.30
CA GLU A 246 1.41 23.52 28.72
C GLU A 246 2.09 22.38 29.49
N ASP A 247 2.14 21.16 28.93
CA ASP A 247 2.73 19.99 29.62
C ASP A 247 4.17 19.63 29.19
N GLU A 248 4.72 20.23 28.11
CA GLU A 248 6.15 20.01 27.76
C GLU A 248 7.09 20.61 28.81
N THR A 249 6.71 21.72 29.45
CA THR A 249 7.52 22.42 30.46
C THR A 249 7.61 21.68 31.81
N LYS A 250 6.73 20.72 32.10
CA LYS A 250 6.71 20.01 33.39
C LYS A 250 7.57 18.75 33.43
N THR A 251 8.08 18.30 32.30
CA THR A 251 8.89 17.06 32.22
C THR A 251 10.40 17.34 32.26
N GLU A 252 10.82 18.61 32.23
CA GLU A 252 12.23 19.04 32.30
C GLU A 252 12.66 19.62 33.66
N GLN A 253 11.85 19.46 34.73
CA GLN A 253 12.22 19.84 36.10
C GLN A 253 12.52 18.64 37.00
#